data_AF-A0A259SXY9-F1
#
_entry.id   AF-A0A259SXY9-F1
#
_cell.length_a   1.000
_cell.length_b   1.000
_cell.length_c   1.000
_cell.angle_alpha   90.00
_cell.angle_beta   90.00
_cell.angle_gamma   90.00
#
_symmetry.space_group_name_H-M   'P 1'
#
loop_
_entity.id
_entity.type
_entity.pdbx_description
1 polymer ?
#
loop_
_entity_poly.entity_id
_entity_poly.type
_entity_poly.pdbx_seq_one_letter_code
_entity_poly.pdbx_strand_id
1 'polypeptide(L)'
;MVEAFNAWYEERRAAYEMENEIIKDKLSQGVNGVEWLVMQKEVRQEDMMGFDRWIVIIKDIEKKNMDSLMIDTLLMNNEDFYEKHELNWWISVSNTLTYLNLLKQRNYDRYSDFIQVLKMRGETP
;
A
#
# COMPACT_ATOMS: atom_id res chain seq x y z
N MET A 1 -2.11 -10.86 24.22
CA MET A 1 -1.95 -10.42 22.81
C MET A 1 -1.44 -8.97 22.74
N VAL A 2 -2.06 -8.03 23.47
CA VAL A 2 -1.58 -6.63 23.58
C VAL A 2 -0.21 -6.50 24.24
N GLU A 3 0.05 -7.23 25.33
CA GLU A 3 1.36 -7.16 26.03
C GLU A 3 2.53 -7.65 25.18
N ALA A 4 2.34 -8.71 24.40
CA ALA A 4 3.37 -9.24 23.51
C ALA A 4 3.67 -8.29 22.33
N PHE A 5 2.62 -7.64 21.79
CA PHE A 5 2.81 -6.60 20.77
C PHE A 5 3.53 -5.39 21.35
N ASN A 6 3.12 -4.91 22.53
CA ASN A 6 3.75 -3.75 23.16
C ASN A 6 5.24 -4.02 23.47
N ALA A 7 5.58 -5.21 23.98
CA ALA A 7 6.96 -5.58 24.21
C ALA A 7 7.78 -5.61 22.90
N TRP A 8 7.25 -6.25 21.85
CA TRP A 8 7.89 -6.25 20.52
C TRP A 8 8.03 -4.84 19.95
N TYR A 9 7.00 -4.00 20.11
CA TYR A 9 6.99 -2.63 19.62
C TYR A 9 8.04 -1.79 20.33
N GLU A 10 8.10 -1.81 21.65
CA GLU A 10 9.11 -1.05 22.40
C GLU A 10 10.54 -1.47 22.03
N GLU A 11 10.77 -2.77 21.81
CA GLU A 11 12.07 -3.28 21.36
C GLU A 11 12.46 -2.83 19.95
N ARG A 12 11.46 -2.60 19.07
CA ARG A 12 11.67 -2.32 17.64
C ARG A 12 11.17 -0.95 17.19
N ARG A 13 10.75 -0.09 18.12
CA ARG A 13 10.02 1.13 17.86
C ARG A 13 10.74 2.03 16.84
N ALA A 14 12.03 2.25 17.06
CA ALA A 14 12.84 3.10 16.20
C ALA A 14 12.89 2.58 14.74
N ALA A 15 13.01 1.26 14.56
CA ALA A 15 13.01 0.66 13.22
C ALA A 15 11.62 0.77 12.57
N TYR A 16 10.56 0.49 13.33
CA TYR A 16 9.18 0.59 12.85
C TYR A 16 8.80 2.02 12.45
N GLU A 17 9.14 3.01 13.27
CA GLU A 17 8.91 4.43 12.97
C GLU A 17 9.73 4.86 11.74
N MET A 18 10.99 4.44 11.63
CA MET A 18 11.83 4.72 10.47
C MET A 18 11.27 4.12 9.17
N GLU A 19 10.79 2.88 9.19
CA GLU A 19 10.15 2.25 8.03
C GLU A 19 8.91 3.02 7.56
N ASN A 20 8.08 3.45 8.50
CA ASN A 20 6.90 4.26 8.21
C ASN A 20 7.25 5.61 7.59
N GLU A 21 8.28 6.29 8.09
CA GLU A 21 8.74 7.55 7.53
C GLU A 21 9.38 7.37 6.15
N ILE A 22 10.11 6.27 5.91
CA ILE A 22 10.61 5.93 4.56
C ILE A 22 9.44 5.75 3.59
N ILE A 23 8.39 5.02 3.99
CA ILE A 23 7.21 4.81 3.14
C ILE A 23 6.57 6.15 2.80
N LYS A 24 6.33 7.02 3.78
CA LYS A 24 5.76 8.35 3.54
C LYS A 24 6.64 9.22 2.63
N ASP A 25 7.95 9.27 2.90
CA ASP A 25 8.92 9.99 2.07
C ASP A 25 8.84 9.52 0.61
N LYS A 26 8.84 8.20 0.39
CA LYS A 26 8.78 7.65 -0.97
C LYS A 26 7.44 7.89 -1.64
N LEU A 27 6.32 7.77 -0.94
CA LEU A 27 5.03 8.12 -1.53
C LEU A 27 4.98 9.61 -1.92
N SER A 28 5.61 10.51 -1.15
CA SER A 28 5.68 11.94 -1.49
C SER A 28 6.49 12.26 -2.75
N GLN A 29 7.37 11.34 -3.19
CA GLN A 29 8.15 11.45 -4.43
C GLN A 29 7.34 11.01 -5.68
N GLY A 30 6.04 10.74 -5.51
CA GLY A 30 5.13 10.34 -6.58
C GLY A 30 5.52 8.99 -7.19
N VAL A 31 5.33 8.86 -8.50
CA VAL A 31 5.54 7.59 -9.23
C VAL A 31 6.92 7.00 -9.00
N ASN A 32 7.98 7.81 -9.04
CA ASN A 32 9.34 7.31 -8.87
C ASN A 32 9.54 6.64 -7.49
N GLY A 33 8.95 7.22 -6.44
CA GLY A 33 9.04 6.64 -5.11
C GLY A 33 8.15 5.40 -4.94
N VAL A 34 6.98 5.37 -5.59
CA VAL A 34 6.15 4.15 -5.67
C VAL A 34 6.90 3.02 -6.36
N GLU A 35 7.53 3.29 -7.50
CA GLU A 35 8.32 2.27 -8.21
C GLU A 35 9.48 1.75 -7.37
N TRP A 36 10.15 2.64 -6.61
CA TRP A 36 11.17 2.24 -5.66
C TRP A 36 10.62 1.32 -4.57
N LEU A 37 9.48 1.67 -3.96
CA LEU A 37 8.83 0.83 -2.94
C LEU A 37 8.44 -0.54 -3.49
N VAL A 38 7.91 -0.60 -4.72
CA VAL A 38 7.58 -1.85 -5.40
C VAL A 38 8.82 -2.73 -5.60
N MET A 39 9.97 -2.13 -5.92
CA MET A 39 11.24 -2.86 -6.07
C MET A 39 11.77 -3.41 -4.74
N GLN A 40 11.57 -2.70 -3.63
CA GLN A 40 12.01 -3.14 -2.30
C GLN A 40 11.04 -4.12 -1.63
N LYS A 41 9.81 -4.25 -2.13
CA LYS A 41 8.80 -5.15 -1.55
C LYS A 41 9.20 -6.61 -1.78
N GLU A 42 9.61 -7.27 -0.71
CA GLU A 42 9.65 -8.73 -0.63
C GLU A 42 8.23 -9.26 -0.44
N VAL A 43 7.75 -10.11 -1.34
CA VAL A 43 6.42 -10.73 -1.23
C VAL A 43 6.58 -12.13 -0.64
N ARG A 44 6.14 -12.31 0.60
CA ARG A 44 6.14 -13.60 1.31
C ARG A 44 4.76 -14.26 1.22
N GLN A 45 4.68 -15.53 1.63
CA GLN A 45 3.42 -16.26 1.65
C GLN A 45 2.36 -15.58 2.53
N GLU A 46 2.79 -15.02 3.66
CA GLU A 46 1.93 -14.25 4.57
C GLU A 46 1.37 -12.98 3.94
N ASP A 47 2.14 -12.28 3.10
CA ASP A 47 1.65 -11.13 2.34
C ASP A 47 0.57 -11.55 1.33
N MET A 48 0.77 -12.68 0.64
CA MET A 48 -0.23 -13.20 -0.30
C MET A 48 -1.53 -13.58 0.41
N MET A 49 -1.44 -14.25 1.57
CA MET A 49 -2.61 -14.59 2.37
C MET A 49 -3.33 -13.34 2.90
N GLY A 50 -2.57 -12.31 3.31
CA GLY A 50 -3.12 -11.02 3.70
C GLY A 50 -3.82 -10.33 2.53
N PHE A 51 -3.20 -10.34 1.36
CA PHE A 51 -3.74 -9.75 0.14
C PHE A 51 -5.02 -10.43 -0.34
N ASP A 52 -5.09 -11.76 -0.34
CA ASP A 52 -6.29 -12.50 -0.72
C ASP A 52 -7.47 -12.17 0.20
N ARG A 53 -7.23 -12.10 1.52
CA ARG A 53 -8.26 -11.69 2.49
C ARG A 53 -8.69 -10.25 2.29
N TRP A 54 -7.73 -9.37 2.04
CA TRP A 54 -8.01 -7.96 1.80
C TRP A 54 -8.84 -7.78 0.52
N ILE A 55 -8.58 -8.53 -0.55
CA ILE A 55 -9.42 -8.52 -1.76
C ILE A 55 -10.87 -8.87 -1.43
N VAL A 56 -11.09 -9.92 -0.66
CA VAL A 56 -12.44 -10.34 -0.23
C VAL A 56 -13.13 -9.23 0.56
N ILE A 57 -12.42 -8.63 1.53
CA ILE A 57 -12.96 -7.51 2.32
C ILE A 57 -13.36 -6.34 1.40
N ILE A 58 -12.45 -5.88 0.55
CA ILE A 58 -12.68 -4.70 -0.28
C ILE A 58 -13.79 -4.93 -1.32
N LYS A 59 -13.85 -6.11 -1.95
CA LYS A 59 -14.81 -6.39 -3.02
C LYS A 59 -16.16 -6.84 -2.51
N ASP A 60 -16.19 -7.75 -1.54
CA ASP A 60 -17.42 -8.45 -1.17
C ASP A 60 -18.13 -7.77 0.00
N ILE A 61 -17.35 -7.18 0.91
CA ILE A 61 -17.88 -6.51 2.12
C ILE A 61 -18.03 -5.00 1.85
N GLU A 62 -16.91 -4.33 1.56
CA GLU A 62 -16.87 -2.88 1.36
C GLU A 62 -17.41 -2.43 0.00
N LYS A 63 -17.45 -3.36 -0.98
CA LYS A 63 -17.92 -3.11 -2.36
C LYS A 63 -17.23 -1.92 -3.03
N LYS A 64 -15.97 -1.67 -2.71
CA LYS A 64 -15.18 -0.56 -3.27
C LYS A 64 -14.48 -0.98 -4.57
N ASN A 65 -14.27 -0.02 -5.46
CA ASN A 65 -13.47 -0.24 -6.66
C ASN A 65 -11.98 -0.38 -6.27
N MET A 66 -11.41 -1.56 -6.52
CA MET A 66 -10.05 -1.90 -6.09
C MET A 66 -8.99 -0.97 -6.69
N ASP A 67 -9.03 -0.71 -8.00
CA ASP A 67 -8.03 0.14 -8.66
C ASP A 67 -8.07 1.56 -8.12
N SER A 68 -9.27 2.13 -7.95
CA SER A 68 -9.43 3.48 -7.41
C SER A 68 -8.93 3.55 -5.96
N LEU A 69 -9.22 2.54 -5.14
CA LEU A 69 -8.77 2.48 -3.76
C LEU A 69 -7.25 2.36 -3.66
N MET A 70 -6.63 1.53 -4.49
CA MET A 70 -5.17 1.40 -4.57
C MET A 70 -4.50 2.68 -5.05
N ILE A 71 -5.10 3.40 -6.01
CA ILE A 71 -4.59 4.71 -6.43
C ILE A 71 -4.70 5.72 -5.30
N ASP A 72 -5.87 5.83 -4.66
CA ASP A 72 -6.07 6.74 -3.53
C ASP A 72 -5.09 6.44 -2.39
N THR A 73 -4.83 5.17 -2.11
CA THR A 73 -3.85 4.72 -1.11
C THR A 73 -2.46 5.31 -1.37
N LEU A 74 -2.04 5.40 -2.63
CA LEU A 74 -0.70 5.86 -3.00
C LEU A 74 -0.61 7.39 -3.13
N LEU A 75 -1.73 8.09 -3.27
CA LEU A 75 -1.77 9.54 -3.47
C LEU A 75 -2.18 10.32 -2.21
N MET A 76 -2.94 9.70 -1.30
CA MET A 76 -3.45 10.34 -0.09
C MET A 76 -2.55 10.07 1.10
N ASN A 77 -2.55 10.99 2.06
CA ASN A 77 -2.02 10.71 3.39
C ASN A 77 -2.99 9.82 4.18
N ASN A 78 -2.57 9.36 5.36
CA ASN A 78 -3.34 8.44 6.19
C ASN A 78 -4.67 9.02 6.69
N GLU A 79 -4.74 10.33 6.95
CA GLU A 79 -5.92 11.00 7.47
C GLU A 79 -6.98 11.13 6.37
N ASP A 80 -6.62 11.71 5.23
CA ASP A 80 -7.52 11.88 4.08
C ASP A 80 -8.02 10.53 3.54
N PHE A 81 -7.13 9.52 3.52
CA PHE A 81 -7.49 8.18 3.11
C PHE A 81 -8.53 7.57 4.06
N TYR A 82 -8.32 7.72 5.37
CA TYR A 82 -9.25 7.19 6.36
C TYR A 82 -10.59 7.91 6.32
N GLU A 83 -10.61 9.24 6.17
CA GLU A 83 -11.85 10.00 6.03
C GLU A 83 -12.66 9.56 4.81
N LYS A 84 -12.00 9.31 3.67
CA LYS A 84 -12.67 8.90 2.44
C LYS A 84 -13.13 7.44 2.45
N HIS A 85 -12.27 6.54 2.95
CA HIS A 85 -12.46 5.10 2.77
C HIS A 85 -12.86 4.35 4.02
N GLU A 86 -12.67 4.93 5.21
CA GLU A 86 -12.86 4.30 6.53
C GLU A 86 -12.02 3.02 6.69
N LEU A 87 -10.87 2.98 6.02
CA LEU A 87 -9.97 1.82 5.98
C LEU A 87 -8.59 2.18 6.50
N ASN A 88 -7.90 1.20 7.06
CA ASN A 88 -6.54 1.39 7.55
C ASN A 88 -5.58 1.62 6.36
N TRP A 89 -4.97 2.81 6.33
CA TRP A 89 -4.06 3.21 5.25
C TRP A 89 -2.81 2.32 5.17
N TRP A 90 -2.18 1.97 6.30
CA TRP A 90 -0.98 1.12 6.31
C TRP A 90 -1.22 -0.27 5.74
N ILE A 91 -2.36 -0.89 6.07
CA ILE A 91 -2.79 -2.16 5.49
C ILE A 91 -3.01 -2.00 3.97
N SER A 92 -3.63 -0.90 3.56
CA SER A 92 -3.91 -0.63 2.14
C SER A 92 -2.61 -0.42 1.36
N VAL A 93 -1.64 0.33 1.90
CA VAL A 93 -0.31 0.53 1.29
C VAL A 93 0.39 -0.80 1.11
N SER A 94 0.49 -1.61 2.18
CA SER A 94 1.19 -2.90 2.12
C SER A 94 0.58 -3.83 1.05
N ASN A 95 -0.75 -3.95 1.02
CA ASN A 95 -1.44 -4.79 0.05
C ASN A 95 -1.36 -4.25 -1.38
N THR A 96 -1.40 -2.93 -1.55
CA THR A 96 -1.21 -2.29 -2.87
C THR A 96 0.20 -2.55 -3.40
N LEU A 97 1.23 -2.43 -2.56
CA LEU A 97 2.61 -2.74 -2.95
C LEU A 97 2.80 -4.23 -3.27
N THR A 98 2.17 -5.14 -2.51
CA THR A 98 2.14 -6.58 -2.84
C THR A 98 1.53 -6.81 -4.22
N TYR A 99 0.37 -6.20 -4.50
CA TYR A 99 -0.29 -6.32 -5.80
C TYR A 99 0.58 -5.80 -6.94
N LEU A 100 1.16 -4.60 -6.80
CA LEU A 100 2.00 -3.99 -7.83
C LEU A 100 3.29 -4.79 -8.08
N ASN A 101 3.90 -5.34 -7.03
CA ASN A 101 5.06 -6.22 -7.17
C ASN A 101 4.69 -7.50 -7.95
N LEU A 102 3.55 -8.11 -7.64
CA LEU A 102 3.05 -9.28 -8.37
C LEU A 102 2.71 -8.95 -9.84
N LEU A 103 2.08 -7.81 -10.10
CA LEU A 103 1.82 -7.35 -11.47
C LEU A 103 3.12 -7.13 -12.23
N LYS A 104 4.09 -6.42 -11.66
CA LYS A 104 5.39 -6.17 -12.30
C LYS A 104 6.08 -7.47 -12.73
N GLN A 105 5.93 -8.53 -11.95
CA GLN A 105 6.50 -9.84 -12.25
C GLN A 105 5.70 -10.67 -13.25
N ARG A 106 4.36 -10.61 -13.20
CA ARG A 106 3.47 -11.57 -13.89
C ARG A 106 2.65 -10.98 -15.02
N ASN A 107 2.43 -9.67 -15.01
CA ASN A 107 1.64 -8.92 -15.99
C ASN A 107 2.13 -7.46 -16.06
N TYR A 108 3.29 -7.27 -16.71
CA TYR A 108 3.96 -5.99 -16.78
C TYR A 108 3.12 -4.92 -17.50
N ASP A 109 2.34 -5.29 -18.52
CA ASP A 109 1.45 -4.34 -19.22
C ASP A 109 0.43 -3.74 -18.26
N ARG A 110 -0.23 -4.58 -17.45
CA ARG A 110 -1.17 -4.08 -16.43
C ARG A 110 -0.48 -3.23 -15.36
N TYR A 111 0.75 -3.58 -14.97
CA TYR A 111 1.55 -2.76 -14.08
C TYR A 111 1.84 -1.38 -14.70
N SER A 112 2.30 -1.35 -15.95
CA SER A 112 2.61 -0.13 -16.69
C SER A 112 1.39 0.78 -16.83
N ASP A 113 0.23 0.20 -17.19
CA ASP A 113 -1.04 0.93 -17.26
C ASP A 113 -1.40 1.56 -15.91
N PHE A 114 -1.24 0.81 -14.81
CA PHE A 114 -1.51 1.31 -13.46
C PHE A 114 -0.61 2.50 -13.13
N ILE A 115 0.71 2.38 -13.37
CA ILE A 115 1.68 3.44 -13.12
C ILE A 115 1.36 4.70 -13.95
N GLN A 116 0.93 4.53 -15.20
CA GLN A 116 0.53 5.66 -16.04
C GLN A 116 -0.71 6.37 -15.49
N VAL A 117 -1.73 5.62 -15.05
CA VAL A 117 -2.93 6.20 -14.42
C VAL A 117 -2.57 6.93 -13.13
N LEU A 118 -1.71 6.33 -12.30
CA LEU A 118 -1.22 6.94 -11.06
C LEU A 118 -0.51 8.27 -11.35
N LYS A 119 0.36 8.31 -12.37
CA LYS A 119 1.05 9.52 -12.81
C LYS A 119 0.08 10.63 -13.18
N MET A 120 -0.88 10.32 -14.06
CA MET A 120 -1.85 11.30 -14.54
C MET A 120 -2.69 11.88 -13.41
N ARG A 121 -3.08 11.06 -12.41
CA ARG A 121 -3.89 11.52 -11.27
C ARG A 121 -3.08 12.27 -10.23
N GLY A 122 -1.82 11.90 -10.01
CA GLY A 122 -0.92 12.60 -9.09
C GLY A 122 -0.43 13.97 -9.59
N GLU A 123 -0.51 14.23 -10.89
CA GLU A 123 -0.20 15.53 -11.50
C GLU A 123 -1.40 16.50 -11.52
N THR A 124 -2.57 16.09 -11.02
CA THR A 124 -3.75 16.95 -10.99
C THR A 124 -3.71 17.83 -9.73
N PRO A 125 -3.76 19.18 -9.84
CA PRO A 125 -3.66 20.10 -8.71
C PRO A 125 -4.75 19.94 -7.65
#